data_AF-A0A9D4RG32-F1
#
_entry.id   AF-A0A9D4RG32-F1
#
_cell.length_a   1.000
_cell.length_b   1.000
_cell.length_c   1.000
_cell.angle_alpha   90.00
_cell.angle_beta   90.00
_cell.angle_gamma   90.00
#
_symmetry.space_group_name_H-M   'P 1'
#
loop_
_entity.id
_entity.type
_entity.pdbx_description
1 polymer ?
#
loop_
_entity_poly.entity_id
_entity_poly.type
_entity_poly.pdbx_seq_one_letter_code
_entity_poly.pdbx_strand_id
1 'polypeptide(L)'
;MDEDDHTISDEDEEEFEGKRKSKPPKKAAKRQKFTEVETEEIKTNFSEYLKSGICPRKQQVEDAKKKKGQIWKRSNDKIIKKISAMNHKKK
;
A
#
# COMPACT_ATOMS: atom_id res chain seq x y z
N MET A 1 6.59 56.64 15.18
CA MET A 1 6.96 55.49 14.32
C MET A 1 6.36 54.33 15.06
N ASP A 2 5.05 54.23 14.90
CA ASP A 2 4.14 53.52 15.78
C ASP A 2 3.94 52.12 15.21
N GLU A 3 3.95 51.15 16.11
CA GLU A 3 3.93 49.72 15.86
C GLU A 3 2.55 49.29 15.32
N ASP A 4 2.50 48.79 14.08
CA ASP A 4 1.31 48.15 13.51
C ASP A 4 1.15 46.73 14.08
N ASP A 5 0.37 46.65 15.16
CA ASP A 5 -0.21 45.44 15.74
C ASP A 5 -1.25 44.86 14.76
N HIS A 6 -0.93 43.72 14.15
CA HIS A 6 -1.89 42.94 13.36
C HIS A 6 -2.88 42.23 14.28
N THR A 7 -3.92 42.96 14.70
CA THR A 7 -5.14 42.39 15.25
C THR A 7 -5.83 41.51 14.21
N ILE A 8 -5.79 40.20 14.43
CA ILE A 8 -6.64 39.21 13.75
C ILE A 8 -8.11 39.52 14.11
N SER A 9 -8.93 39.76 13.10
CA SER A 9 -10.38 39.93 13.23
C SER A 9 -11.02 38.54 13.28
N ASP A 10 -11.60 38.21 14.44
CA ASP A 10 -12.28 36.95 14.76
C ASP A 10 -13.77 36.99 14.35
N GLU A 11 -14.05 37.43 13.12
CA GLU A 11 -15.41 37.50 12.56
C GLU A 11 -15.41 37.06 11.09
N ASP A 12 -15.61 35.76 10.85
CA ASP A 12 -16.31 35.23 9.66
C ASP A 12 -16.69 33.76 9.92
N GLU A 13 -17.33 33.52 11.07
CA GLU A 13 -17.95 32.25 11.45
C GLU A 13 -19.42 32.26 11.01
N GLU A 14 -19.72 32.29 9.71
CA GLU A 14 -21.02 31.83 9.22
C GLU A 14 -21.02 31.61 7.69
N GLU A 15 -21.77 30.58 7.28
CA GLU A 15 -22.23 30.39 5.90
C GLU A 15 -21.31 29.65 4.90
N PHE A 16 -21.06 28.35 5.16
CA PHE A 16 -20.89 27.38 4.06
C PHE A 16 -21.56 26.03 4.36
N GLU A 17 -22.85 26.04 4.70
CA GLU A 17 -23.72 24.86 4.58
C GLU A 17 -24.08 24.57 3.11
N GLY A 18 -23.06 24.55 2.24
CA GLY A 18 -23.16 23.99 0.91
C GLY A 18 -23.26 22.47 1.01
N LYS A 19 -24.48 21.93 1.07
CA LYS A 19 -24.86 20.51 0.91
C LYS A 19 -23.66 19.63 0.53
N ARG A 20 -22.92 19.12 1.52
CA ARG A 20 -21.90 18.11 1.29
C ARG A 20 -22.63 16.87 0.79
N LYS A 21 -22.73 16.69 -0.53
CA LYS A 21 -23.18 15.43 -1.13
C LYS A 21 -22.30 14.35 -0.49
N SER A 22 -22.87 13.52 0.37
CA SER A 22 -22.17 12.41 0.99
C SER A 22 -21.54 11.61 -0.14
N LYS A 23 -20.21 11.50 -0.17
CA LYS A 23 -19.53 10.64 -1.15
C LYS A 23 -20.19 9.27 -1.06
N PRO A 24 -20.70 8.68 -2.16
CA PRO A 24 -21.33 7.38 -2.10
C PRO A 24 -20.36 6.40 -1.45
N PRO A 25 -20.83 5.49 -0.57
CA PRO A 25 -19.96 4.54 0.09
C PRO A 25 -19.20 3.78 -1.00
N LYS A 26 -17.87 3.93 -1.02
CA LYS A 26 -17.01 3.17 -1.92
C LYS A 26 -17.28 1.70 -1.60
N LYS A 27 -17.94 0.98 -2.51
CA LYS A 27 -18.16 -0.46 -2.36
C LYS A 27 -16.79 -1.07 -2.06
N ALA A 28 -16.66 -1.67 -0.88
CA ALA A 28 -15.41 -2.28 -0.46
C ALA A 28 -15.08 -3.40 -1.46
N ALA A 29 -14.16 -3.14 -2.39
CA ALA A 29 -13.72 -4.16 -3.33
C ALA A 29 -13.17 -5.34 -2.51
N LYS A 30 -13.72 -6.54 -2.72
CA LYS A 30 -13.26 -7.76 -2.03
C LYS A 30 -11.76 -7.90 -2.27
N ARG A 31 -10.96 -7.79 -1.21
CA ARG A 31 -9.50 -7.90 -1.30
C ARG A 31 -9.16 -9.31 -1.77
N GLN A 32 -8.58 -9.44 -2.96
CA GLN A 32 -8.13 -10.73 -3.47
C GLN A 32 -6.95 -11.25 -2.63
N LYS A 33 -7.20 -12.28 -1.83
CA LYS A 33 -6.18 -12.98 -1.03
C LYS A 33 -5.17 -13.68 -1.94
N PHE A 34 -3.96 -13.89 -1.44
CA PHE A 34 -2.98 -14.74 -2.11
C PHE A 34 -3.41 -16.20 -1.98
N THR A 35 -3.33 -16.96 -3.08
CA THR A 35 -3.55 -18.41 -3.05
C THR A 35 -2.36 -19.11 -2.36
N GLU A 36 -2.56 -20.37 -2.02
CA GLU A 36 -1.48 -21.21 -1.48
C GLU A 36 -0.36 -21.39 -2.51
N VAL A 37 -0.74 -21.70 -3.76
CA VAL A 37 0.19 -21.82 -4.90
C VAL A 37 1.01 -20.54 -5.12
N GLU A 38 0.38 -19.35 -5.11
CA GLU A 38 1.13 -18.08 -5.19
C GLU A 38 2.08 -17.90 -4.00
N THR A 39 1.66 -18.34 -2.81
CA THR A 39 2.49 -18.22 -1.61
C THR A 39 3.69 -19.17 -1.65
N GLU A 40 3.52 -20.39 -2.16
CA GLU A 40 4.61 -21.34 -2.38
C GLU A 40 5.59 -20.85 -3.44
N GLU A 41 5.09 -20.32 -4.57
CA GLU A 41 5.95 -19.70 -5.58
C GLU A 41 6.77 -18.53 -5.02
N ILE A 42 6.18 -17.74 -4.12
CA ILE A 42 6.91 -16.67 -3.42
C ILE A 42 8.00 -17.26 -2.52
N LYS A 43 7.70 -18.33 -1.75
CA LYS A 43 8.68 -19.00 -0.90
C LYS A 43 9.86 -19.53 -1.71
N THR A 44 9.58 -20.16 -2.85
CA THR A 44 10.61 -20.74 -3.71
C THR A 44 11.45 -19.68 -4.40
N ASN A 45 10.81 -18.69 -5.03
CA ASN A 45 11.51 -17.65 -5.79
C ASN A 45 12.23 -16.61 -4.94
N PHE A 46 11.77 -16.38 -3.70
CA PHE A 46 12.33 -15.36 -2.82
C PHE A 46 12.82 -15.92 -1.47
N SER A 47 13.20 -17.20 -1.44
CA SER A 47 13.67 -17.87 -0.21
C SER A 47 14.82 -17.12 0.49
N GLU A 48 15.76 -16.56 -0.28
CA GLU A 48 16.89 -15.78 0.22
C GLU A 48 16.46 -14.47 0.91
N TYR A 49 15.48 -13.78 0.34
CA TYR A 49 14.90 -12.57 0.91
C TYR A 49 14.09 -12.88 2.18
N LEU A 50 13.40 -14.01 2.19
CA LEU A 50 12.67 -14.48 3.37
C LEU A 50 13.58 -14.89 4.53
N LYS A 51 14.79 -15.39 4.23
CA LYS A 51 15.80 -15.75 5.24
C LYS A 51 16.54 -14.52 5.77
N SER A 52 16.90 -13.58 4.90
CA SER A 52 17.63 -12.36 5.27
C SER A 52 16.74 -11.30 5.94
N GLY A 53 15.42 -11.44 5.86
CA GLY A 53 14.47 -10.45 6.39
C GLY A 53 14.35 -9.18 5.54
N ILE A 54 15.09 -9.09 4.44
CA ILE A 54 15.08 -7.97 3.51
C ILE A 54 14.04 -8.23 2.41
N CYS A 55 13.35 -7.18 1.95
CA CYS A 55 12.42 -7.31 0.83
C CYS A 55 13.14 -7.17 -0.53
N PRO A 56 12.74 -7.95 -1.55
CA PRO A 56 13.34 -7.82 -2.88
C PRO A 56 12.96 -6.50 -3.55
N ARG A 57 13.86 -6.02 -4.42
CA ARG A 57 13.65 -4.85 -5.28
C ARG A 57 12.81 -5.23 -6.51
N LYS A 58 12.25 -4.22 -7.19
CA LYS A 58 11.37 -4.39 -8.35
C LYS A 58 11.96 -5.30 -9.43
N GLN A 59 13.25 -5.18 -9.73
CA GLN A 59 13.94 -5.98 -10.76
C GLN A 59 13.90 -7.48 -10.44
N GLN A 60 14.20 -7.85 -9.19
CA GLN A 60 14.19 -9.25 -8.74
C GLN A 60 12.79 -9.86 -8.83
N VAL A 61 11.75 -9.04 -8.61
CA VAL A 61 10.36 -9.47 -8.80
C VAL A 61 10.01 -9.67 -10.26
N GLU A 62 10.42 -8.77 -11.16
CA GLU A 62 10.24 -8.95 -12.60
C GLU A 62 10.93 -10.21 -13.12
N ASP A 63 12.16 -10.48 -12.66
CA ASP A 63 12.89 -11.67 -13.04
C ASP A 63 12.20 -12.96 -12.56
N ALA A 64 11.59 -12.94 -11.36
CA ALA A 64 10.75 -14.05 -10.90
C ALA A 64 9.48 -14.23 -11.75
N LYS A 65 8.87 -13.14 -12.22
CA LYS A 65 7.66 -13.18 -13.06
C LYS A 65 7.93 -13.70 -14.48
N LYS A 66 9.16 -13.54 -15.01
CA LYS A 66 9.56 -14.12 -16.30
C LYS A 66 9.42 -15.65 -16.35
N LYS A 67 9.45 -16.32 -15.19
CA LYS A 67 9.24 -17.78 -15.09
C LYS A 67 7.80 -18.22 -15.38
N LYS A 68 6.86 -17.29 -15.63
CA LYS A 68 5.44 -17.55 -15.98
C LYS A 68 4.64 -18.39 -14.96
N GLY A 69 5.02 -18.40 -13.68
CA GLY A 69 4.24 -18.99 -12.58
C GLY A 69 3.08 -18.09 -12.14
N GLN A 70 2.13 -18.59 -11.34
CA GLN A 70 0.89 -17.90 -10.90
C GLN A 70 1.10 -16.47 -10.36
N ILE A 71 2.25 -16.18 -9.75
CA ILE A 71 2.63 -14.83 -9.28
C ILE A 71 2.75 -13.79 -10.39
N TRP A 72 2.93 -14.19 -11.65
CA TRP A 72 3.06 -13.28 -12.80
C TRP A 72 1.84 -12.37 -13.00
N LYS A 73 0.65 -12.83 -12.58
CA LYS A 73 -0.61 -12.09 -12.65
C LYS A 73 -0.70 -10.99 -11.59
N ARG A 74 0.17 -11.00 -10.59
CA ARG A 74 0.18 -10.01 -9.50
C ARG A 74 1.06 -8.81 -9.88
N SER A 75 0.66 -7.64 -9.39
CA SER A 75 1.53 -6.47 -9.43
C SER A 75 2.69 -6.65 -8.46
N ASN A 76 3.85 -6.08 -8.78
CA ASN A 76 5.07 -6.27 -8.00
C ASN A 76 4.90 -5.78 -6.56
N ASP A 77 4.21 -4.65 -6.37
CA ASP A 77 3.96 -4.10 -5.04
C ASP A 77 3.19 -5.07 -4.15
N LYS A 78 2.26 -5.86 -4.72
CA LYS A 78 1.52 -6.87 -3.96
C LYS A 78 2.45 -8.02 -3.55
N ILE A 79 3.38 -8.42 -4.42
CA ILE A 79 4.37 -9.47 -4.15
C ILE A 79 5.33 -8.99 -3.06
N ILE A 80 5.88 -7.78 -3.19
CA ILE A 80 6.80 -7.19 -2.19
C ILE A 80 6.09 -7.06 -0.83
N LYS A 81 4.86 -6.54 -0.80
CA LYS A 81 4.07 -6.46 0.44
C LYS A 81 3.79 -7.83 1.05
N LYS A 82 3.56 -8.86 0.23
CA LYS A 82 3.37 -10.24 0.71
C LYS A 82 4.67 -10.79 1.32
N ILE A 83 5.82 -10.57 0.68
CA ILE A 83 7.13 -10.96 1.21
C ILE A 83 7.43 -10.24 2.53
N SER A 84 7.23 -8.92 2.57
CA SER A 84 7.34 -8.13 3.80
C SER A 84 6.45 -8.70 4.90
N ALA A 85 5.17 -8.94 4.62
CA ALA A 85 4.26 -9.54 5.59
C ALA A 85 4.73 -10.93 6.07
N MET A 86 5.32 -11.74 5.19
CA MET A 86 5.90 -13.04 5.55
C MET A 86 7.15 -12.91 6.43
N ASN A 87 7.97 -11.88 6.21
CA ASN A 87 9.13 -11.56 7.06
C ASN A 87 8.68 -11.12 8.46
N HIS A 88 7.65 -10.28 8.56
CA HIS A 88 7.17 -9.75 9.84
C HIS A 88 6.30 -10.72 10.64
N LYS A 89 5.72 -11.76 10.03
CA LYS A 89 4.86 -12.74 10.73
C LYS A 89 5.65 -13.71 11.64
N LYS A 90 6.98 -13.69 11.60
CA LYS A 90 7.85 -14.55 12.43
C LYS A 90 8.27 -13.90 13.77
N LYS A 91 7.74 -12.73 14.11
CA LYS A 91 7.94 -12.09 15.41
C LYS A 91 6.73 -12.29 16.32
#